data_AF-A0A9P1PV70-F1
#
_entry.id   AF-A0A9P1PV70-F1
#
_cell.length_a   1.000
_cell.length_b   1.000
_cell.length_c   1.000
_cell.angle_alpha   90.00
_cell.angle_beta   90.00
_cell.angle_gamma   90.00
#
_symmetry.space_group_name_H-M   'P 1'
#
loop_
_entity.id
_entity.type
_entity.pdbx_description
1 polymer ?
#
loop_
_entity_poly.entity_id
_entity_poly.type
_entity_poly.pdbx_seq_one_letter_code
_entity_poly.pdbx_strand_id
1 'polypeptide(L)'
;MNGTKSNSLDERIKAAEQVINHFSSPYQAAKALECSYEAIKTYRKRGLPEKVALLCHMSIDIPYTYNPADYGRNPENLSLVLTKPAHQ
;
A
#
# COMPACT_ATOMS: atom_id res chain seq x y z
N MET A 1 -12.90 -19.03 -10.81
CA MET A 1 -13.46 -17.86 -10.11
C MET A 1 -12.59 -17.57 -8.89
N ASN A 2 -11.50 -16.82 -9.08
CA ASN A 2 -10.59 -16.47 -8.00
C ASN A 2 -10.91 -15.04 -7.57
N GLY A 3 -11.92 -14.88 -6.71
CA GLY A 3 -12.14 -13.61 -6.03
C GLY A 3 -10.90 -13.28 -5.23
N THR A 4 -10.22 -12.19 -5.58
CA THR A 4 -9.16 -11.59 -4.76
C THR A 4 -9.76 -11.24 -3.42
N LYS A 5 -9.55 -12.13 -2.44
CA LYS A 5 -9.98 -11.92 -1.06
C LYS A 5 -9.31 -10.63 -0.56
N SER A 6 -10.09 -9.76 0.07
CA SER A 6 -9.51 -8.68 0.87
C SER A 6 -8.54 -9.30 1.86
N ASN A 7 -7.35 -8.72 1.97
CA ASN A 7 -6.36 -9.18 2.94
C ASN A 7 -6.87 -8.86 4.34
N SER A 8 -6.54 -9.72 5.30
CA SER A 8 -6.83 -9.46 6.71
C SER A 8 -6.20 -8.13 7.15
N LEU A 9 -6.80 -7.48 8.15
CA LEU A 9 -6.25 -6.25 8.71
C LEU A 9 -4.77 -6.42 9.13
N ASP A 10 -4.42 -7.60 9.67
CA ASP A 10 -3.05 -7.93 10.08
C ASP A 10 -2.08 -7.96 8.89
N GLU A 11 -2.48 -8.51 7.75
CA GLU A 11 -1.66 -8.50 6.53
C GLU A 11 -1.45 -7.07 6.00
N ARG A 12 -2.50 -6.25 6.06
CA ARG A 12 -2.41 -4.83 5.67
C ARG A 12 -1.46 -4.04 6.58
N ILE A 13 -1.49 -4.33 7.88
CA ILE A 13 -0.57 -3.73 8.86
C ILE A 13 0.86 -4.20 8.59
N LYS A 14 1.09 -5.49 8.38
CA LYS A 14 2.42 -6.03 8.04
C LYS A 14 3.01 -5.41 6.77
N ALA A 15 2.19 -5.28 5.72
CA ALA A 15 2.62 -4.62 4.49
C ALA A 15 2.94 -3.13 4.73
N ALA A 16 2.15 -2.44 5.56
CA ALA A 16 2.46 -1.08 5.97
C ALA A 16 3.77 -1.00 6.75
N GLU A 17 4.03 -1.92 7.70
CA GLU A 17 5.27 -1.99 8.47
C GLU A 17 6.50 -2.16 7.58
N GLN A 18 6.42 -2.96 6.52
CA GLN A 18 7.50 -3.08 5.53
C GLN A 18 7.85 -1.73 4.89
N VAL A 19 6.83 -0.94 4.53
CA VAL A 19 7.04 0.42 4.00
C VAL A 19 7.64 1.34 5.05
N ILE A 20 7.14 1.32 6.29
CA ILE A 20 7.68 2.16 7.37
C ILE A 20 9.14 1.81 7.67
N ASN A 21 9.48 0.53 7.68
CA ASN A 21 10.84 0.05 7.91
C ASN A 21 11.78 0.44 6.76
N HIS A 22 11.30 0.40 5.51
CA HIS A 22 12.06 0.88 4.34
C HIS A 22 12.47 2.35 4.51
N PHE A 23 11.59 3.20 5.03
CA PHE A 23 11.89 4.62 5.31
C PHE A 23 12.41 4.87 6.73
N SER A 24 12.71 3.83 7.52
CA SER A 24 13.13 3.89 8.93
C SER A 24 12.13 4.45 9.96
N SER A 25 11.15 5.27 9.56
CA SER A 25 10.13 5.80 10.48
C SER A 25 8.90 6.33 9.74
N PRO A 26 7.74 6.47 10.43
CA PRO A 26 6.55 7.07 9.82
C PRO A 26 6.73 8.53 9.40
N TYR A 27 7.59 9.28 10.09
CA TYR A 27 7.90 10.67 9.72
C TYR A 27 8.67 10.74 8.39
N GLN A 28 9.72 9.92 8.26
CA GLN A 28 10.51 9.85 7.03
C GLN A 28 9.69 9.31 5.86
N ALA A 29 8.83 8.31 6.09
CA ALA A 29 7.89 7.81 5.09
C ALA A 29 6.95 8.93 4.59
N ALA A 30 6.38 9.71 5.50
CA ALA A 30 5.47 10.81 5.15
C ALA A 30 6.17 11.88 4.31
N LYS A 31 7.42 12.21 4.66
CA LYS A 31 8.25 13.15 3.90
C LYS A 31 8.57 12.64 2.49
N ALA A 32 8.98 11.37 2.37
CA ALA A 32 9.36 10.77 1.09
C ALA A 32 8.16 10.55 0.15
N LEU A 33 6.98 10.27 0.71
CA LEU A 33 5.74 9.99 -0.02
C LEU A 33 4.85 11.24 -0.19
N GLU A 34 5.38 12.42 0.16
CA GLU A 34 4.70 13.73 0.06
C GLU A 34 3.28 13.73 0.65
N CYS A 35 3.12 13.12 1.83
CA CYS A 35 1.84 13.08 2.54
C CYS A 35 1.98 13.53 3.99
N SER A 36 0.86 13.79 4.66
CA SER A 36 0.90 14.20 6.06
C SER A 36 1.32 13.05 6.98
N TYR A 37 2.11 13.36 8.01
CA TYR A 37 2.44 12.41 9.08
C TYR A 37 1.18 11.82 9.72
N GLU A 38 0.15 12.65 9.90
CA GLU A 38 -1.16 12.26 10.43
C GLU A 38 -1.84 11.16 9.60
N ALA A 39 -1.67 11.18 8.28
CA ALA A 39 -2.22 10.16 7.39
C ALA A 39 -1.55 8.80 7.62
N ILE A 40 -0.24 8.77 7.84
CA ILE A 40 0.55 7.53 7.99
C ILE A 40 0.58 7.03 9.44
N LYS A 41 0.62 7.90 10.47
CA LYS A 41 0.83 7.46 11.87
C LYS A 41 -0.23 6.48 12.39
N THR A 42 -1.38 6.42 11.74
CA THR A 42 -2.49 5.51 12.05
C THR A 42 -2.40 4.14 11.36
N TYR A 43 -1.30 3.84 10.66
CA TYR A 43 -1.17 2.62 9.85
C TYR A 43 -1.43 1.33 10.65
N ARG A 44 -1.07 1.29 11.94
CA ARG A 44 -1.33 0.13 12.81
C ARG A 44 -2.81 -0.17 13.06
N LYS A 45 -3.72 0.74 12.71
CA LYS A 45 -5.17 0.55 12.88
C LYS A 45 -5.87 0.13 11.59
N ARG A 46 -5.30 0.45 10.42
CA ARG A 46 -6.01 0.35 9.13
C ARG A 46 -5.12 0.08 7.91
N GLY A 47 -3.83 -0.14 8.09
CA GLY A 47 -2.85 -0.15 7.00
C GLY A 47 -2.58 1.26 6.43
N LEU A 48 -1.93 1.32 5.27
CA LEU A 48 -1.64 2.58 4.58
C LEU A 48 -2.94 3.20 3.99
N PRO A 49 -3.01 4.54 3.88
CA PRO A 49 -4.03 5.19 3.06
C PRO A 49 -3.94 4.79 1.58
N GLU A 50 -5.08 4.74 0.87
CA GLU A 50 -5.16 4.28 -0.53
C GLU A 50 -4.18 5.01 -1.46
N LYS A 51 -4.12 6.34 -1.39
CA LYS A 51 -3.20 7.15 -2.20
C LYS A 51 -1.73 6.77 -1.95
N VAL A 52 -1.36 6.52 -0.69
CA VAL A 52 -0.01 6.14 -0.31
C VAL A 52 0.32 4.74 -0.81
N ALA A 53 -0.63 3.81 -0.66
CA ALA A 53 -0.52 2.45 -1.15
C ALA A 53 -0.30 2.38 -2.68
N LEU A 54 -0.99 3.23 -3.44
CA LEU A 54 -0.77 3.37 -4.89
C LEU A 54 0.61 3.92 -5.22
N LEU A 55 1.07 4.98 -4.55
CA LEU A 55 2.43 5.52 -4.74
C LEU A 55 3.50 4.45 -4.47
N CYS A 56 3.33 3.69 -3.38
CA CYS A 56 4.25 2.61 -3.04
C CYS A 56 4.25 1.48 -4.08
N HIS A 57 3.09 1.16 -4.68
CA HIS A 57 2.99 0.15 -5.74
C HIS A 57 3.67 0.57 -7.05
N MET A 58 3.63 1.87 -7.39
CA MET A 58 4.29 2.41 -8.59
C MET A 58 5.82 2.42 -8.47
N SER A 59 6.36 2.39 -7.26
CA SER A 59 7.80 2.33 -7.04
C SER A 59 8.31 0.88 -7.07
N ILE A 60 9.40 0.65 -7.81
CA ILE A 60 10.10 -0.63 -7.83
C ILE A 60 10.80 -0.89 -6.50
N ASP A 61 11.35 0.15 -5.87
CA ASP A 61 12.17 0.08 -4.66
C ASP A 61 11.36 -0.12 -3.38
N ILE A 62 10.09 0.26 -3.38
CA ILE A 62 9.23 0.15 -2.19
C ILE A 62 8.54 -1.22 -2.18
N PRO A 63 8.74 -2.04 -1.13
CA PRO A 63 8.19 -3.40 -1.06
C PRO A 63 6.71 -3.39 -0.69
N TYR A 64 5.86 -2.90 -1.59
CA TYR A 64 4.42 -2.82 -1.38
C TYR A 64 3.66 -3.15 -2.67
N THR A 65 2.61 -3.97 -2.56
CA THR A 65 1.70 -4.27 -3.67
C THR A 65 0.31 -3.76 -3.31
N TYR A 66 -0.23 -2.87 -4.16
CA TYR A 66 -1.57 -2.35 -3.98
C TYR A 66 -2.60 -3.45 -4.30
N ASN A 67 -3.51 -3.68 -3.35
CA ASN A 67 -4.68 -4.53 -3.54
C ASN A 67 -5.95 -3.67 -3.51
N PRO A 68 -6.69 -3.52 -4.63
CA PRO A 68 -7.92 -2.73 -4.68
C PRO A 68 -8.98 -3.17 -3.66
N ALA A 69 -9.04 -4.47 -3.35
CA ALA A 69 -10.03 -5.03 -2.43
C ALA A 69 -9.88 -4.49 -1.00
N ASP A 70 -8.66 -4.14 -0.58
CA ASP A 70 -8.36 -3.59 0.75
C ASP A 70 -8.95 -2.19 0.96
N TYR A 71 -9.39 -1.55 -0.13
CA TYR A 71 -9.98 -0.21 -0.17
C TYR A 71 -11.42 -0.23 -0.68
N GLY A 72 -12.06 -1.40 -0.73
CA GLY A 72 -13.44 -1.56 -1.18
C GLY A 72 -13.64 -1.31 -2.68
N ARG A 73 -12.57 -1.37 -3.48
CA ARG A 73 -12.65 -1.30 -4.94
C ARG A 73 -12.89 -2.69 -5.50
N ASN A 74 -13.71 -2.79 -6.55
CA ASN A 74 -13.90 -4.04 -7.27
C ASN A 74 -12.79 -4.19 -8.34
N PRO A 75 -11.84 -5.14 -8.17
CA PRO A 75 -10.80 -5.37 -9.17
C PRO A 75 -11.35 -5.84 -10.52
N GLU A 76 -12.52 -6.48 -10.54
CA GLU A 76 -13.18 -6.92 -11.78
C GLU A 76 -13.65 -5.73 -12.64
N ASN A 77 -14.00 -4.60 -12.01
CA ASN A 77 -14.43 -3.38 -12.70
C ASN A 77 -13.26 -2.51 -13.15
N LEU A 78 -12.05 -2.80 -12.68
CA LEU A 78 -10.90 -1.94 -12.94
C LEU A 78 -10.22 -2.26 -14.29
N SER A 79 -10.45 -3.42 -14.92
CA SER A 79 -9.74 -3.86 -16.14
C SER A 79 -8.23 -3.56 -16.10
N LEU A 80 -7.65 -3.50 -14.90
CA LEU A 80 -6.33 -2.98 -14.64
C LEU A 80 -5.51 -4.16 -14.12
N VAL A 81 -4.62 -4.67 -14.98
CA VAL A 81 -3.59 -5.60 -14.53
C VAL A 81 -2.55 -4.78 -13.78
N LEU A 82 -2.77 -4.63 -12.47
CA LEU A 82 -1.85 -3.99 -11.52
C LEU A 82 -0.62 -4.88 -11.30
N THR A 83 0.18 -5.03 -12.35
CA THR A 83 1.50 -5.67 -12.25
C THR A 83 2.49 -4.64 -11.77
N LYS A 84 3.23 -4.99 -10.70
CA LYS A 84 4.33 -4.15 -10.24
C LYS A 84 5.32 -3.97 -11.40
N PRO A 85 5.84 -2.76 -11.66
CA PRO A 85 6.83 -2.57 -12.71
C PRO A 85 8.04 -3.47 -12.44
N ALA A 86 8.43 -4.29 -13.41
CA ALA A 86 9.67 -5.07 -13.36
C ALA A 86 10.84 -4.20 -13.84
N HIS A 87 12.02 -4.35 -13.25
CA HIS A 87 13.25 -3.78 -13.80
C HIS A 87 13.42 -4.28 -15.25
N GLN A 88 13.54 -3.35 -16.20
CA GLN A 88 13.96 -3.66 -17.58
C GLN A 88 15.46 -3.91 -17.63
#